data_AF-A0A319AHN1-F1
#
_entry.id   AF-A0A319AHN1-F1
#
_cell.length_a   1.000
_cell.length_b   1.000
_cell.length_c   1.000
_cell.angle_alpha   90.00
_cell.angle_beta   90.00
_cell.angle_gamma   90.00
#
_symmetry.space_group_name_H-M   'P 1'
#
loop_
_entity.id
_entity.type
_entity.pdbx_description
1 polymer ?
#
loop_
_entity_poly.entity_id
_entity_poly.type
_entity_poly.pdbx_seq_one_letter_code
_entity_poly.pdbx_strand_id
1 'polypeptide(L)'
;MYEEVIAEVEKLNAVRKEQDRRLTHNRLDYVLDDCFQLISLLFLTVGRNNEAPALYSLATTVQRLLDHLEEAGFYSSKDLSSITKTLANMHETLERCRDAYSPALITLLESRLEKCQLQLEKLQSGLAKLSPGLASIHETLVSVLRSTSAVNTRSKFSAAEVNNLREQLKKIQASMKDGQFVDLDGTPLSGAQEATKILLDRCWRWTEIVLEREGKIDERFKEQYDRLIDIKNQLDRLSVTQAWSLRETDLFGYQRKLDRIDEARVNGNFVDNEGNVADVHAQRTLLYLIRRSYGYIYSLLISSEPVSEALLPVYNQLQTLRKCLLEVQESGGVSNSRELYPYSMKLNSIDNMRVDGKFYVGTDIPEGQGSVNALLAECYDIVWELRAAVTDEEKTA
;
A
#
# COMPACT_ATOMS: atom_id res chain seq x y z
N MET A 1 13.61 26.52 8.05
CA MET A 1 12.67 25.80 7.15
C MET A 1 11.48 25.19 7.89
N TYR A 2 11.62 24.13 8.70
CA TYR A 2 10.46 23.53 9.41
C TYR A 2 9.68 24.57 10.24
N GLU A 3 10.36 25.30 11.12
CA GLU A 3 9.76 26.38 11.93
C GLU A 3 9.13 27.49 11.10
N GLU A 4 9.73 27.83 9.95
CA GLU A 4 9.19 28.87 9.05
C GLU A 4 7.90 28.40 8.36
N VAL A 5 7.82 27.13 7.94
CA VAL A 5 6.60 26.55 7.37
C VAL A 5 5.49 26.51 8.42
N ILE A 6 5.82 26.16 9.67
CA ILE A 6 4.85 26.19 10.79
C ILE A 6 4.31 27.60 11.03
N ALA A 7 5.18 28.63 10.99
CA ALA A 7 4.74 30.02 11.14
C ALA A 7 3.78 30.45 10.02
N GLU A 8 3.96 29.98 8.78
CA GLU A 8 3.01 30.23 7.69
C GLU A 8 1.68 29.47 7.88
N VAL A 9 1.72 28.24 8.42
CA VAL A 9 0.50 27.48 8.76
C VAL A 9 -0.28 28.16 9.87
N GLU A 10 0.38 28.74 10.86
CA GLU A 10 -0.28 29.54 11.90
C GLU A 10 -1.03 30.73 11.31
N LYS A 11 -0.40 31.47 10.38
CA LYS A 11 -1.07 32.56 9.65
C LYS A 11 -2.26 32.04 8.85
N LEU A 12 -2.11 30.93 8.15
CA LEU A 12 -3.17 30.32 7.35
C LEU A 12 -4.37 29.89 8.21
N ASN A 13 -4.10 29.23 9.33
CA ASN A 13 -5.12 28.81 10.29
C ASN A 13 -5.84 30.01 10.91
N ALA A 14 -5.12 31.10 11.20
CA ALA A 14 -5.73 32.33 11.70
C ALA A 14 -6.70 32.94 10.68
N VAL A 15 -6.35 32.95 9.39
CA VAL A 15 -7.23 33.43 8.30
C VAL A 15 -8.44 32.51 8.11
N ARG A 16 -8.25 31.19 8.26
CA ARG A 16 -9.31 30.18 8.07
C ARG A 16 -10.17 29.91 9.29
N LYS A 17 -9.90 30.57 10.43
CA LYS A 17 -10.50 30.28 11.75
C LYS A 17 -12.04 30.35 11.77
N GLU A 18 -12.64 31.18 10.90
CA GLU A 18 -14.09 31.39 10.78
C GLU A 18 -14.69 30.83 9.48
N GLN A 19 -13.87 30.20 8.64
CA GLN A 19 -14.30 29.60 7.38
C GLN A 19 -14.57 28.10 7.55
N ASP A 20 -15.52 27.56 6.79
CA ASP A 20 -15.75 26.11 6.76
C ASP A 20 -14.45 25.41 6.36
N ARG A 21 -13.93 24.53 7.23
CA ARG A 21 -12.67 23.78 7.01
C ARG A 21 -12.75 22.84 5.79
N ARG A 22 -13.93 22.73 5.17
CA ARG A 22 -14.25 21.99 3.95
C ARG A 22 -14.07 22.80 2.65
N LEU A 23 -13.51 24.02 2.71
CA LEU A 23 -13.27 24.86 1.53
C LEU A 23 -12.43 24.18 0.44
N THR A 24 -12.67 24.63 -0.79
CA THR A 24 -12.02 24.20 -2.04
C THR A 24 -10.50 24.30 -1.95
N HIS A 25 -9.83 23.18 -2.17
CA HIS A 25 -8.37 23.07 -2.23
C HIS A 25 -7.84 24.01 -3.32
N ASN A 26 -6.98 24.95 -2.93
CA ASN A 26 -6.46 25.97 -3.83
C ASN A 26 -4.94 25.79 -4.04
N ARG A 27 -4.34 26.65 -4.88
CA ARG A 27 -2.91 26.57 -5.19
C ARG A 27 -2.00 26.63 -3.95
N LEU A 28 -2.39 27.36 -2.91
CA LEU A 28 -1.63 27.40 -1.66
C LEU A 28 -1.65 26.04 -0.96
N ASP A 29 -2.79 25.35 -0.96
CA ASP A 29 -2.90 24.02 -0.36
C ASP A 29 -2.02 22.99 -1.09
N TYR A 30 -1.92 23.05 -2.42
CA TYR A 30 -0.99 22.20 -3.18
C TYR A 30 0.48 22.44 -2.79
N VAL A 31 0.88 23.71 -2.65
CA VAL A 31 2.26 24.04 -2.22
C VAL A 31 2.50 23.60 -0.79
N LEU A 32 1.49 23.74 0.09
CA LEU A 32 1.56 23.31 1.47
C LEU A 32 1.71 21.78 1.57
N ASP A 33 0.95 21.04 0.75
CA ASP A 33 1.04 19.58 0.65
C ASP A 33 2.44 19.14 0.21
N ASP A 34 3.00 19.82 -0.79
CA ASP A 34 4.37 19.57 -1.24
C ASP A 34 5.41 19.79 -0.15
N CYS A 35 5.30 20.89 0.60
CA CYS A 35 6.20 21.20 1.71
C CYS A 35 6.10 20.14 2.81
N PHE A 36 4.88 19.76 3.20
CA PHE A 36 4.68 18.79 4.28
C PHE A 36 4.99 17.36 3.89
N GLN A 37 4.82 16.97 2.62
CA GLN A 37 5.34 15.69 2.15
C GLN A 37 6.87 15.64 2.27
N LEU A 38 7.59 16.71 1.94
CA LEU A 38 9.04 16.78 2.09
C LEU A 38 9.47 16.79 3.57
N ILE A 39 8.74 17.50 4.43
CA ILE A 39 8.99 17.49 5.88
C ILE A 39 8.73 16.09 6.44
N SER A 40 7.62 15.45 6.08
CA SER A 40 7.32 14.07 6.46
C SER A 40 8.47 13.16 6.07
N LEU A 41 8.93 13.27 4.82
CA LEU A 41 10.03 12.48 4.32
C LEU A 41 11.31 12.68 5.12
N LEU A 42 11.63 13.91 5.52
CA LEU A 42 12.79 14.19 6.39
C LEU A 42 12.68 13.41 7.70
N PHE A 43 11.53 13.45 8.38
CA PHE A 43 11.33 12.73 9.65
C PHE A 43 11.46 11.22 9.47
N LEU A 44 10.94 10.70 8.36
CA LEU A 44 11.03 9.28 8.02
C LEU A 44 12.47 8.86 7.72
N THR A 45 13.26 9.69 7.03
CA THR A 45 14.68 9.40 6.77
C THR A 45 15.53 9.34 8.02
N VAL A 46 15.24 10.20 9.01
CA VAL A 46 15.98 10.18 10.29
C VAL A 46 15.44 9.14 11.29
N GLY A 47 14.50 8.29 10.87
CA GLY A 47 13.94 7.23 11.70
C GLY A 47 13.04 7.74 12.82
N ARG A 48 12.35 8.87 12.61
CA ARG A 48 11.36 9.45 13.53
C ARG A 48 9.95 9.18 12.98
N ASN A 49 9.62 7.92 12.74
CA ASN A 49 8.43 7.55 11.97
C ASN A 49 7.15 7.63 12.79
N ASN A 50 7.29 7.63 14.11
CA ASN A 50 6.21 7.67 15.08
C ASN A 50 5.89 9.08 15.57
N GLU A 51 6.17 10.09 14.75
CA GLU A 51 5.97 11.50 15.10
C GLU A 51 4.99 12.21 14.18
N ALA A 52 4.37 13.28 14.68
CA ALA A 52 3.31 13.98 13.96
C ALA A 52 3.69 14.37 12.51
N PRO A 53 4.87 14.98 12.22
CA PRO A 53 5.22 15.33 10.85
C PRO A 53 5.34 14.12 9.91
N ALA A 54 5.80 12.97 10.42
CA ALA A 54 5.99 11.74 9.64
C ALA A 54 4.68 11.13 9.14
N LEU A 55 3.55 11.46 9.76
CA LEU A 55 2.24 10.96 9.37
C LEU A 55 1.74 11.52 8.03
N TYR A 56 2.26 12.66 7.57
CA TYR A 56 1.68 13.40 6.45
C TYR A 56 1.74 12.64 5.11
N SER A 57 2.87 11.97 4.85
CA SER A 57 3.11 11.17 3.64
C SER A 57 2.07 10.05 3.51
N LEU A 58 1.93 9.25 4.57
CA LEU A 58 0.98 8.15 4.60
C LEU A 58 -0.47 8.65 4.62
N ALA A 59 -0.78 9.76 5.31
CA ALA A 59 -2.12 10.36 5.31
C ALA A 59 -2.55 10.83 3.91
N THR A 60 -1.63 11.44 3.15
CA THR A 60 -1.88 11.83 1.76
C THR A 60 -2.14 10.60 0.87
N THR A 61 -1.35 9.54 1.04
CA THR A 61 -1.53 8.29 0.30
C THR A 61 -2.88 7.65 0.61
N VAL A 62 -3.28 7.62 1.88
CA VAL A 62 -4.59 7.12 2.32
C VAL A 62 -5.73 7.93 1.70
N GLN A 63 -5.63 9.26 1.71
CA GLN A 63 -6.63 10.14 1.09
C GLN A 63 -6.81 9.81 -0.40
N ARG A 64 -5.71 9.69 -1.15
CA ARG A 64 -5.74 9.35 -2.58
C ARG A 64 -6.34 7.97 -2.84
N LEU A 65 -6.05 6.99 -2.00
CA LEU A 65 -6.69 5.68 -2.10
C LEU A 65 -8.19 5.75 -1.88
N LEU A 66 -8.66 6.49 -0.87
CA LEU A 66 -10.09 6.67 -0.61
C LEU A 66 -10.79 7.36 -1.78
N ASP A 67 -10.20 8.43 -2.32
CA ASP A 67 -10.69 9.13 -3.51
C ASP A 67 -10.84 8.17 -4.70
N HIS A 68 -9.83 7.32 -4.94
CA HIS A 68 -9.87 6.34 -6.02
C HIS A 68 -10.87 5.20 -5.81
N LEU A 69 -11.08 4.75 -4.56
CA LEU A 69 -12.09 3.74 -4.24
C LEU A 69 -13.49 4.31 -4.48
N GLU A 70 -13.72 5.57 -4.07
CA GLU A 70 -14.96 6.28 -4.33
C GLU A 70 -15.19 6.46 -5.84
N GLU A 71 -14.20 6.95 -6.57
CA GLU A 71 -14.26 7.17 -8.02
C GLU A 71 -14.51 5.87 -8.80
N ALA A 72 -13.86 4.77 -8.41
CA ALA A 72 -14.06 3.48 -9.04
C ALA A 72 -15.49 2.96 -8.83
N GLY A 73 -16.06 3.19 -7.64
CA GLY A 73 -17.37 2.66 -7.26
C GLY A 73 -17.40 1.13 -7.15
N PHE A 74 -16.24 0.47 -7.02
CA PHE A 74 -16.12 -0.96 -6.76
C PHE A 74 -14.93 -1.24 -5.83
N TYR A 75 -15.23 -1.74 -4.64
CA TYR A 75 -14.25 -1.96 -3.57
C TYR A 75 -14.74 -3.01 -2.56
N SER A 76 -13.82 -3.66 -1.86
CA SER A 76 -14.12 -4.75 -0.93
C SER A 76 -13.98 -4.29 0.52
N SER A 77 -14.56 -5.06 1.45
CA SER A 77 -14.37 -4.84 2.89
C SER A 77 -12.88 -4.91 3.28
N LYS A 78 -12.12 -5.79 2.61
CA LYS A 78 -10.67 -5.94 2.83
C LYS A 78 -9.90 -4.64 2.53
N ASP A 79 -10.24 -3.94 1.46
CA ASP A 79 -9.60 -2.66 1.10
C ASP A 79 -9.77 -1.63 2.22
N LEU A 80 -10.97 -1.54 2.79
CA LEU A 80 -11.29 -0.57 3.85
C LEU A 80 -10.71 -0.99 5.21
N SER A 81 -10.62 -2.30 5.48
CA SER A 81 -10.14 -2.82 6.77
C SER A 81 -8.68 -2.43 7.05
N SER A 82 -7.82 -2.43 6.02
CA SER A 82 -6.43 -2.01 6.16
C SER A 82 -6.33 -0.52 6.44
N ILE A 83 -7.06 0.30 5.67
CA ILE A 83 -7.08 1.76 5.83
C ILE A 83 -7.61 2.15 7.22
N THR A 84 -8.63 1.43 7.72
CA THR A 84 -9.19 1.65 9.06
C THR A 84 -8.12 1.51 10.15
N LYS A 85 -7.30 0.45 10.09
CA LYS A 85 -6.21 0.24 11.05
C LYS A 85 -5.15 1.33 10.94
N THR A 86 -4.78 1.69 9.71
CA THR A 86 -3.79 2.75 9.47
C THR A 86 -4.25 4.09 10.03
N LEU A 87 -5.49 4.50 9.79
CA LEU A 87 -6.03 5.75 10.35
C LEU A 87 -6.09 5.72 11.87
N ALA A 88 -6.49 4.60 12.48
CA ALA A 88 -6.49 4.46 13.94
C ALA A 88 -5.09 4.64 14.53
N ASN A 89 -4.07 4.01 13.93
CA ASN A 89 -2.68 4.15 14.36
C ASN A 89 -2.15 5.59 14.20
N MET A 90 -2.53 6.27 13.10
CA MET A 90 -2.19 7.69 12.90
C MET A 90 -2.81 8.58 13.97
N HIS A 91 -4.08 8.35 14.31
CA HIS A 91 -4.76 9.11 15.36
C HIS A 91 -4.09 8.90 16.73
N GLU A 92 -3.75 7.66 17.08
CA GLU A 92 -3.03 7.36 18.33
C GLU A 92 -1.66 8.06 18.36
N THR A 93 -0.92 8.00 17.24
CA THR A 93 0.38 8.67 17.12
C THR A 93 0.26 10.18 17.26
N LEU A 94 -0.73 10.77 16.60
CA LEU A 94 -0.98 12.21 16.66
C LEU A 94 -1.36 12.67 18.07
N GLU A 95 -2.17 11.88 18.79
CA GLU A 95 -2.57 12.15 20.17
C GLU A 95 -1.36 12.13 21.11
N ARG A 96 -0.49 11.11 20.99
CA ARG A 96 0.75 11.03 21.78
C ARG A 96 1.68 12.21 21.52
N CYS A 97 1.68 12.75 20.30
CA CYS A 97 2.52 13.87 19.89
C CYS A 97 1.90 15.25 20.16
N ARG A 98 0.68 15.32 20.71
CA ARG A 98 -0.10 16.55 20.85
C ARG A 98 0.63 17.67 21.57
N ASP A 99 1.29 17.35 22.68
CA ASP A 99 2.00 18.34 23.50
C ASP A 99 3.45 18.60 23.05
N ALA A 100 3.98 17.76 22.15
CA ALA A 100 5.36 17.83 21.67
C ALA A 100 5.53 18.72 20.43
N TYR A 101 4.44 19.08 19.76
CA TYR A 101 4.44 19.77 18.47
C TYR A 101 3.54 21.02 18.47
N SER A 102 3.77 21.94 17.54
CA SER A 102 2.95 23.16 17.42
C SER A 102 1.46 22.81 17.26
N PRO A 103 0.55 23.48 17.99
CA PRO A 103 -0.90 23.28 17.84
C PRO A 103 -1.39 23.48 16.41
N ALA A 104 -0.69 24.30 15.61
CA ALA A 104 -1.03 24.55 14.22
C ALA A 104 -0.79 23.33 13.33
N LEU A 105 0.32 22.60 13.56
CA LEU A 105 0.59 21.33 12.88
C LEU A 105 -0.42 20.26 13.27
N ILE A 106 -0.69 20.14 14.58
CA ILE A 106 -1.66 19.16 15.09
C ILE A 106 -3.03 19.40 14.44
N THR A 107 -3.51 20.66 14.43
CA THR A 107 -4.78 21.03 13.79
C THR A 107 -4.83 20.68 12.30
N LEU A 108 -3.72 20.90 11.58
CA LEU A 108 -3.63 20.59 10.15
C LEU A 108 -3.76 19.07 9.89
N LEU A 109 -3.00 18.26 10.65
CA LEU A 109 -3.04 16.80 10.54
C LEU A 109 -4.39 16.25 10.97
N GLU A 110 -4.97 16.74 12.08
CA GLU A 110 -6.31 16.36 12.53
C GLU A 110 -7.35 16.61 11.44
N SER A 111 -7.33 17.80 10.81
CA SER A 111 -8.27 18.12 9.74
C SER A 111 -8.12 17.19 8.52
N ARG A 112 -6.90 16.77 8.20
CA ARG A 112 -6.65 15.80 7.12
C ARG A 112 -7.16 14.41 7.48
N LEU A 113 -6.83 13.93 8.69
CA LEU A 113 -7.28 12.61 9.16
C LEU A 113 -8.81 12.55 9.27
N GLU A 114 -9.46 13.62 9.73
CA GLU A 114 -10.93 13.72 9.78
C GLU A 114 -11.55 13.62 8.39
N LYS A 115 -10.96 14.27 7.36
CA LYS A 115 -11.42 14.13 5.97
C LYS A 115 -11.33 12.68 5.49
N CYS A 116 -10.19 12.02 5.73
CA CYS A 116 -10.02 10.60 5.41
C CYS A 116 -11.03 9.72 6.15
N GLN A 117 -11.29 9.99 7.43
CA GLN A 117 -12.22 9.25 8.27
C GLN A 117 -13.66 9.38 7.73
N LEU A 118 -14.10 10.60 7.39
CA LEU A 118 -15.43 10.83 6.79
C LEU A 118 -15.60 10.11 5.44
N GLN A 119 -14.58 10.11 4.60
CA GLN A 119 -14.61 9.36 3.33
C GLN A 119 -14.65 7.85 3.57
N LEU A 120 -13.84 7.34 4.50
CA LEU A 120 -13.84 5.93 4.87
C LEU A 120 -15.22 5.49 5.38
N GLU A 121 -15.84 6.26 6.28
CA GLU A 121 -17.18 5.99 6.81
C GLU A 121 -18.25 5.98 5.71
N LYS A 122 -18.16 6.92 4.76
CA LYS A 122 -19.04 6.94 3.59
C LYS A 122 -18.91 5.63 2.80
N LEU A 123 -17.69 5.19 2.50
CA LEU A 123 -17.45 3.95 1.76
C LEU A 123 -17.92 2.71 2.53
N GLN A 124 -17.63 2.64 3.84
CA GLN A 124 -18.09 1.57 4.73
C GLN A 124 -19.61 1.50 4.82
N SER A 125 -20.29 2.64 4.93
CA SER A 125 -21.76 2.71 4.93
C SER A 125 -22.37 2.21 3.61
N GLY A 126 -21.65 2.36 2.49
CA GLY A 126 -22.02 1.78 1.21
C GLY A 126 -22.04 0.25 1.25
N LEU A 127 -20.99 -0.37 1.82
CA LEU A 127 -20.91 -1.82 1.95
C LEU A 127 -21.88 -2.39 3.00
N ALA A 128 -22.15 -1.64 4.08
CA ALA A 128 -23.08 -2.06 5.13
C ALA A 128 -24.52 -2.27 4.62
N LYS A 129 -24.86 -1.73 3.45
CA LYS A 129 -26.16 -1.95 2.79
C LYS A 129 -26.25 -3.32 2.10
N LEU A 130 -25.19 -4.10 2.02
CA LEU A 130 -25.18 -5.42 1.40
C LEU A 130 -25.52 -6.49 2.44
N SER A 131 -26.49 -7.35 2.17
CA SER A 131 -26.69 -8.58 2.94
C SER A 131 -25.49 -9.52 2.78
N PRO A 132 -25.23 -10.47 3.70
CA PRO A 132 -24.05 -11.34 3.64
C PRO A 132 -23.91 -12.11 2.32
N GLY A 133 -25.02 -12.62 1.76
CA GLY A 133 -25.02 -13.29 0.46
C GLY A 133 -24.66 -12.33 -0.68
N LEU A 134 -25.23 -11.12 -0.66
CA LEU A 134 -24.97 -10.12 -1.69
C LEU A 134 -23.55 -9.53 -1.60
N ALA A 135 -23.00 -9.44 -0.38
CA ALA A 135 -21.62 -9.02 -0.13
C ALA A 135 -20.63 -10.01 -0.76
N SER A 136 -20.86 -11.32 -0.64
CA SER A 136 -20.04 -12.35 -1.28
C SER A 136 -20.05 -12.24 -2.82
N ILE A 137 -21.24 -12.01 -3.40
CA ILE A 137 -21.38 -11.77 -4.85
C ILE A 137 -20.63 -10.51 -5.24
N HIS A 138 -20.83 -9.42 -4.50
CA HIS A 138 -20.15 -8.15 -4.73
C HIS A 138 -18.62 -8.29 -4.71
N GLU A 139 -18.06 -8.96 -3.70
CA GLU A 139 -16.61 -9.22 -3.62
C GLU A 139 -16.10 -10.05 -4.81
N THR A 140 -16.87 -11.03 -5.26
CA THR A 140 -16.55 -11.82 -6.46
C THR A 140 -16.52 -10.93 -7.70
N LEU A 141 -17.49 -10.04 -7.87
CA LEU A 141 -17.54 -9.11 -9.01
C LEU A 141 -16.38 -8.11 -8.99
N VAL A 142 -16.05 -7.55 -7.81
CA VAL A 142 -14.87 -6.69 -7.63
C VAL A 142 -13.60 -7.45 -8.03
N SER A 143 -13.46 -8.72 -7.61
CA SER A 143 -12.33 -9.57 -7.96
C SER A 143 -12.23 -9.82 -9.47
N VAL A 144 -13.36 -10.10 -10.13
CA VAL A 144 -13.41 -10.28 -11.59
C VAL A 144 -12.95 -9.01 -12.31
N LEU A 145 -13.49 -7.84 -11.96
CA LEU A 145 -13.08 -6.56 -12.59
C LEU A 145 -11.58 -6.29 -12.45
N ARG A 146 -11.04 -6.48 -11.25
CA ARG A 146 -9.60 -6.29 -10.97
C ARG A 146 -8.75 -7.28 -11.75
N SER A 147 -9.18 -8.54 -11.81
CA SER A 147 -8.47 -9.61 -12.51
C SER A 147 -8.50 -9.41 -14.03
N THR A 148 -9.64 -9.02 -14.61
CA THR A 148 -9.74 -8.68 -16.03
C THR A 148 -8.83 -7.51 -16.38
N SER A 149 -8.80 -6.48 -15.53
CA SER A 149 -7.89 -5.33 -15.72
C SER A 149 -6.41 -5.74 -15.64
N ALA A 150 -6.07 -6.66 -14.73
CA ALA A 150 -4.73 -7.21 -14.63
C ALA A 150 -4.32 -8.00 -15.88
N VAL A 151 -5.21 -8.84 -16.43
CA VAL A 151 -4.95 -9.59 -17.66
C VAL A 151 -4.76 -8.64 -18.86
N ASN A 152 -5.55 -7.57 -18.93
CA ASN A 152 -5.46 -6.55 -19.98
C ASN A 152 -4.09 -5.84 -20.03
N THR A 153 -3.39 -5.74 -18.90
CA THR A 153 -2.08 -5.07 -18.81
C THR A 153 -0.88 -6.01 -18.84
N ARG A 154 -1.08 -7.32 -19.09
CA ARG A 154 0.04 -8.26 -19.17
C ARG A 154 0.83 -8.09 -20.46
N SER A 155 2.11 -8.41 -20.41
CA SER A 155 2.98 -8.46 -21.60
C SER A 155 2.51 -9.47 -22.65
N LYS A 156 1.84 -10.54 -22.20
CA LYS A 156 1.17 -11.52 -23.06
C LYS A 156 -0.29 -11.64 -22.63
N PHE A 157 -1.19 -11.15 -23.48
CA PHE A 157 -2.62 -11.25 -23.26
C PHE A 157 -3.08 -12.71 -23.29
N SER A 158 -4.05 -13.06 -22.43
CA SER A 158 -4.61 -14.41 -22.32
C SER A 158 -6.13 -14.35 -22.39
N ALA A 159 -6.68 -14.61 -23.58
CA ALA A 159 -8.12 -14.70 -23.78
C ALA A 159 -8.75 -15.84 -22.94
N ALA A 160 -8.00 -16.93 -22.74
CA ALA A 160 -8.44 -18.06 -21.90
C ALA A 160 -8.69 -17.63 -20.45
N GLU A 161 -7.83 -16.81 -19.87
CA GLU A 161 -8.03 -16.29 -18.51
C GLU A 161 -9.24 -15.36 -18.41
N VAL A 162 -9.46 -14.49 -19.41
CA VAL A 162 -10.66 -13.65 -19.43
C VAL A 162 -11.92 -14.50 -19.55
N ASN A 163 -11.91 -15.54 -20.39
CA ASN A 163 -13.05 -16.45 -20.51
C ASN A 163 -13.29 -17.25 -19.23
N ASN A 164 -12.25 -17.67 -18.50
CA ASN A 164 -12.41 -18.29 -17.18
C ASN A 164 -13.08 -17.33 -16.17
N LEU A 165 -12.78 -16.03 -16.23
CA LEU A 165 -13.48 -15.03 -15.42
C LEU A 165 -14.95 -14.87 -15.85
N ARG A 166 -15.24 -14.92 -17.16
CA ARG A 166 -16.62 -14.91 -17.68
C ARG A 166 -17.42 -16.12 -17.22
N GLU A 167 -16.80 -17.29 -17.03
CA GLU A 167 -17.49 -18.46 -16.44
C GLU A 167 -17.95 -18.18 -14.99
N GLN A 168 -17.22 -17.39 -14.21
CA GLN A 168 -17.68 -16.95 -12.89
C GLN A 168 -18.91 -16.04 -12.99
N LEU A 169 -18.90 -15.11 -13.97
CA LEU A 169 -20.05 -14.24 -14.23
C LEU A 169 -21.28 -15.03 -14.69
N LYS A 170 -21.11 -16.05 -15.53
CA LYS A 170 -22.19 -16.95 -15.94
C LYS A 170 -22.79 -17.71 -14.76
N LYS A 171 -21.96 -18.20 -13.84
CA LYS A 171 -22.43 -18.86 -12.61
C LYS A 171 -23.27 -17.92 -11.75
N ILE A 172 -22.83 -16.68 -11.59
CA ILE A 172 -23.60 -15.65 -10.86
C ILE A 172 -24.93 -15.35 -11.56
N GLN A 173 -24.93 -15.20 -12.89
CA GLN A 173 -26.17 -14.97 -13.64
C GLN A 173 -27.13 -16.17 -13.57
N ALA A 174 -26.61 -17.39 -13.66
CA ALA A 174 -27.40 -18.60 -13.57
C ALA A 174 -28.03 -18.79 -12.18
N SER A 175 -27.44 -18.22 -11.12
CA SER A 175 -28.02 -18.23 -9.78
C SER A 175 -29.07 -17.14 -9.55
N MET A 176 -29.26 -16.22 -10.49
CA MET A 176 -30.30 -15.19 -10.39
C MET A 176 -31.68 -15.75 -10.78
N LYS A 177 -32.75 -15.25 -10.14
CA LYS A 177 -34.15 -15.53 -10.52
C LYS A 177 -34.86 -14.21 -10.79
N ASP A 178 -35.59 -14.13 -11.89
CA ASP A 178 -36.34 -12.93 -12.31
C ASP A 178 -35.49 -11.64 -12.29
N GLY A 179 -34.21 -11.77 -12.67
CA GLY A 179 -33.25 -10.67 -12.68
C GLY A 179 -32.82 -10.19 -11.30
N GLN A 180 -33.05 -10.95 -10.22
CA GLN A 180 -32.62 -10.63 -8.86
C GLN A 180 -31.63 -11.68 -8.32
N PHE A 181 -30.70 -11.24 -7.47
CA PHE A 181 -29.87 -12.17 -6.71
C PHE A 181 -30.69 -12.77 -5.58
N VAL A 182 -30.74 -14.09 -5.49
CA VAL A 182 -31.54 -14.82 -4.52
C VAL A 182 -30.69 -15.72 -3.63
N ASP A 183 -31.21 -16.10 -2.47
CA ASP A 183 -30.62 -17.13 -1.61
C ASP A 183 -30.95 -18.56 -2.09
N LEU A 184 -30.57 -19.57 -1.29
CA LEU A 184 -30.79 -20.98 -1.58
C LEU A 184 -32.28 -21.34 -1.71
N ASP A 185 -33.14 -20.63 -0.99
CA ASP A 185 -34.59 -20.83 -1.00
C ASP A 185 -35.27 -20.09 -2.18
N GLY A 186 -34.50 -19.30 -2.94
CA GLY A 186 -35.00 -18.49 -4.04
C GLY A 186 -35.61 -17.16 -3.60
N THR A 187 -35.38 -16.74 -2.36
CA THR A 187 -35.83 -15.45 -1.85
C THR A 187 -34.83 -14.36 -2.27
N PRO A 188 -35.29 -13.20 -2.77
CA PRO A 188 -34.41 -12.08 -3.09
C PRO A 188 -33.54 -11.65 -1.91
N LEU A 189 -32.23 -11.55 -2.15
CA LEU A 189 -31.30 -11.04 -1.15
C LEU A 189 -31.60 -9.56 -0.89
N SER A 190 -31.73 -9.18 0.38
CA SER A 190 -31.96 -7.79 0.77
C SER A 190 -30.71 -6.93 0.57
N GLY A 191 -30.91 -5.61 0.54
CA GLY A 191 -29.82 -4.64 0.43
C GLY A 191 -29.65 -4.03 -0.95
N ALA A 192 -28.43 -3.60 -1.27
CA ALA A 192 -28.10 -2.84 -2.48
C ALA A 192 -28.07 -3.70 -3.78
N GLN A 193 -29.15 -4.42 -4.09
CA GLN A 193 -29.33 -5.26 -5.29
C GLN A 193 -28.94 -4.54 -6.58
N GLU A 194 -29.50 -3.35 -6.80
CA GLU A 194 -29.32 -2.62 -8.05
C GLU A 194 -27.86 -2.22 -8.28
N ALA A 195 -27.17 -1.76 -7.24
CA ALA A 195 -25.75 -1.44 -7.32
C ALA A 195 -24.91 -2.67 -7.71
N THR A 196 -25.23 -3.84 -7.16
CA THR A 196 -24.56 -5.11 -7.51
C THR A 196 -24.88 -5.57 -8.94
N LYS A 197 -26.09 -5.32 -9.46
CA LYS A 197 -26.43 -5.59 -10.88
C LYS A 197 -25.64 -4.69 -11.82
N ILE A 198 -25.58 -3.38 -11.53
CA ILE A 198 -24.75 -2.44 -12.29
C ILE A 198 -23.28 -2.89 -12.29
N LEU A 199 -22.78 -3.41 -11.17
CA LEU A 199 -21.44 -3.95 -11.08
C LEU A 199 -21.26 -5.20 -11.96
N LEU A 200 -22.23 -6.12 -11.97
CA LEU A 200 -22.23 -7.29 -12.85
C LEU A 200 -22.20 -6.90 -14.33
N ASP A 201 -23.00 -5.92 -14.74
CA ASP A 201 -23.01 -5.40 -16.11
C ASP A 201 -21.67 -4.74 -16.47
N ARG A 202 -21.07 -4.01 -15.53
CA ARG A 202 -19.72 -3.45 -15.68
C ARG A 202 -18.68 -4.55 -15.89
N CYS A 203 -18.75 -5.67 -15.16
CA CYS A 203 -17.87 -6.82 -15.35
C CYS A 203 -17.99 -7.38 -16.77
N TRP A 204 -19.22 -7.65 -17.22
CA TRP A 204 -19.47 -8.17 -18.57
C TRP A 204 -18.92 -7.25 -19.64
N ARG A 205 -19.33 -5.98 -19.60
CA ARG A 205 -18.87 -4.98 -20.57
C ARG A 205 -17.36 -4.85 -20.59
N TRP A 206 -16.71 -4.93 -19.43
CA TRP A 206 -15.26 -4.86 -19.36
C TRP A 206 -14.58 -6.08 -19.96
N THR A 207 -15.08 -7.29 -19.69
CA THR A 207 -14.52 -8.52 -20.29
C THR A 207 -14.64 -8.54 -21.81
N GLU A 208 -15.75 -8.02 -22.37
CA GLU A 208 -15.94 -7.88 -23.81
C GLU A 208 -14.91 -6.94 -24.44
N ILE A 209 -14.79 -5.72 -23.89
CA ILE A 209 -13.84 -4.72 -24.38
C ILE A 209 -12.41 -5.26 -24.32
N VAL A 210 -12.03 -5.94 -23.23
CA VAL A 210 -10.69 -6.49 -23.06
C VAL A 210 -10.41 -7.64 -24.04
N LEU A 211 -11.40 -8.49 -24.33
CA LEU A 211 -11.27 -9.53 -25.37
C LEU A 211 -11.15 -8.94 -26.77
N GLU A 212 -11.84 -7.84 -27.05
CA GLU A 212 -11.76 -7.13 -28.34
C GLU A 212 -10.41 -6.42 -28.52
N ARG A 213 -9.92 -5.76 -27.46
CA ARG A 213 -8.69 -4.96 -27.51
C ARG A 213 -7.42 -5.75 -27.29
N GLU A 214 -7.50 -6.92 -26.65
CA GLU A 214 -6.37 -7.84 -26.41
C GLU A 214 -5.16 -7.15 -25.76
N GLY A 215 -5.40 -6.21 -24.84
CA GLY A 215 -4.35 -5.43 -24.18
C GLY A 215 -3.71 -4.32 -25.03
N LYS A 216 -4.17 -4.10 -26.27
CA LYS A 216 -3.70 -3.00 -27.11
C LYS A 216 -4.34 -1.70 -26.67
N ILE A 217 -3.51 -0.75 -26.24
CA ILE A 217 -3.92 0.59 -25.88
C ILE A 217 -4.02 1.47 -27.14
N ASP A 218 -4.90 2.46 -27.13
CA ASP A 218 -4.92 3.52 -28.14
C ASP A 218 -3.56 4.23 -28.18
N GLU A 219 -3.01 4.40 -29.38
CA GLU A 219 -1.68 4.97 -29.62
C GLU A 219 -1.53 6.36 -29.01
N ARG A 220 -2.63 7.13 -28.96
CA ARG A 220 -2.66 8.48 -28.36
C ARG A 220 -2.31 8.50 -26.88
N PHE A 221 -2.49 7.37 -26.19
CA PHE A 221 -2.23 7.20 -24.77
C PHE A 221 -1.06 6.25 -24.48
N LYS A 222 -0.30 5.84 -25.51
CA LYS A 222 0.77 4.85 -25.39
C LYS A 222 1.87 5.31 -24.44
N GLU A 223 2.27 6.58 -24.51
CA GLU A 223 3.31 7.14 -23.64
C GLU A 223 2.89 7.08 -22.16
N GLN A 224 1.68 7.54 -21.84
CA GLN A 224 1.14 7.50 -20.48
C GLN A 224 1.01 6.06 -19.98
N TYR A 225 0.52 5.15 -20.84
CA TYR A 225 0.43 3.73 -20.54
C TYR A 225 1.80 3.13 -20.21
N ASP A 226 2.82 3.37 -21.04
CA ASP A 226 4.17 2.83 -20.85
C ASP A 226 4.82 3.34 -19.56
N ARG A 227 4.60 4.61 -19.22
CA ARG A 227 5.07 5.18 -17.95
C ARG A 227 4.39 4.53 -16.76
N LEU A 228 3.07 4.36 -16.81
CA LEU A 228 2.31 3.78 -15.70
C LEU A 228 2.58 2.28 -15.52
N ILE A 229 2.70 1.52 -16.60
CA ILE A 229 3.00 0.08 -16.52
C ILE A 229 4.42 -0.15 -15.98
N ASP A 230 5.38 0.70 -16.35
CA ASP A 230 6.74 0.65 -15.81
C ASP A 230 6.76 0.94 -14.30
N ILE A 231 6.10 2.03 -13.86
CA ILE A 231 5.94 2.36 -12.42
C ILE A 231 5.31 1.18 -11.67
N LYS A 232 4.19 0.64 -12.17
CA LYS A 232 3.50 -0.50 -11.57
C LYS A 232 4.46 -1.68 -11.43
N ASN A 233 5.19 -2.03 -12.49
CA ASN A 233 6.07 -3.21 -12.51
C ASN A 233 7.32 -3.05 -11.64
N GLN A 234 7.81 -1.82 -11.46
CA GLN A 234 8.89 -1.53 -10.50
C GLN A 234 8.38 -1.69 -9.07
N LEU A 235 7.23 -1.08 -8.73
CA LEU A 235 6.60 -1.21 -7.42
C LEU A 235 6.24 -2.66 -7.07
N ASP A 236 5.71 -3.42 -8.02
CA ASP A 236 5.39 -4.85 -7.87
C ASP A 236 6.65 -5.66 -7.53
N ARG A 237 7.75 -5.43 -8.25
CA ARG A 237 9.05 -6.05 -7.96
C ARG A 237 9.54 -5.70 -6.56
N LEU A 238 9.43 -4.44 -6.16
CA LEU A 238 9.82 -3.99 -4.82
C LEU A 238 8.99 -4.67 -3.73
N SER A 239 7.68 -4.80 -3.94
CA SER A 239 6.77 -5.47 -2.99
C SER A 239 7.10 -6.93 -2.74
N VAL A 240 7.71 -7.62 -3.72
CA VAL A 240 8.12 -9.03 -3.60
C VAL A 240 9.55 -9.16 -3.06
N THR A 241 10.48 -8.32 -3.50
CA THR A 241 11.93 -8.57 -3.34
C THR A 241 12.61 -7.73 -2.28
N GLN A 242 12.09 -6.56 -1.93
CA GLN A 242 12.80 -5.54 -1.13
C GLN A 242 11.87 -4.77 -0.18
N ALA A 243 10.68 -5.29 0.14
CA ALA A 243 9.72 -4.59 1.00
C ALA A 243 10.29 -4.16 2.37
N TRP A 244 11.30 -4.89 2.86
CA TRP A 244 11.91 -4.72 4.18
C TRP A 244 13.16 -3.83 4.22
N SER A 245 13.73 -3.49 3.06
CA SER A 245 14.91 -2.62 2.91
C SER A 245 14.57 -1.31 2.19
N LEU A 246 13.31 -1.14 1.80
CA LEU A 246 12.84 -0.01 1.04
C LEU A 246 12.79 1.25 1.90
N ARG A 247 13.38 2.35 1.43
CA ARG A 247 13.24 3.64 2.09
C ARG A 247 12.01 4.35 1.58
N GLU A 248 11.39 5.14 2.45
CA GLU A 248 10.25 5.97 2.03
C GLU A 248 10.63 7.01 0.97
N THR A 249 11.90 7.42 0.91
CA THR A 249 12.45 8.25 -0.18
C THR A 249 12.37 7.58 -1.54
N ASP A 250 12.52 6.26 -1.58
CA ASP A 250 12.45 5.50 -2.83
C ASP A 250 11.00 5.47 -3.34
N LEU A 251 10.01 5.43 -2.42
CA LEU A 251 8.58 5.49 -2.74
C LEU A 251 8.12 6.88 -3.16
N PHE A 252 8.65 7.93 -2.53
CA PHE A 252 8.29 9.33 -2.82
C PHE A 252 8.47 9.67 -4.31
N GLY A 253 9.54 9.19 -4.94
CA GLY A 253 9.77 9.39 -6.37
C GLY A 253 8.68 8.78 -7.26
N TYR A 254 8.13 7.61 -6.88
CA TYR A 254 7.00 7.00 -7.59
C TYR A 254 5.71 7.76 -7.33
N GLN A 255 5.45 8.13 -6.07
CA GLN A 255 4.26 8.89 -5.68
C GLN A 255 4.16 10.19 -6.48
N ARG A 256 5.24 11.00 -6.55
CA ARG A 256 5.28 12.23 -7.34
C ARG A 256 5.03 12.02 -8.83
N LYS A 257 5.53 10.91 -9.40
CA LYS A 257 5.26 10.58 -10.81
C LYS A 257 3.79 10.24 -11.01
N LEU A 258 3.17 9.51 -10.08
CA LEU A 258 1.74 9.17 -10.12
C LEU A 258 0.87 10.40 -9.94
N ASP A 259 1.15 11.24 -8.93
CA ASP A 259 0.42 12.48 -8.66
C ASP A 259 0.35 13.35 -9.92
N ARG A 260 1.49 13.56 -10.60
CA ARG A 260 1.54 14.35 -11.84
C ARG A 260 0.68 13.77 -12.97
N ILE A 261 0.62 12.44 -13.10
CA ILE A 261 -0.20 11.79 -14.13
C ILE A 261 -1.69 11.88 -13.74
N ASP A 262 -1.99 11.73 -12.46
CA ASP A 262 -3.35 11.74 -11.94
C ASP A 262 -3.97 13.16 -11.96
N GLU A 263 -3.19 14.18 -11.60
CA GLU A 263 -3.58 15.60 -11.61
C GLU A 263 -3.68 16.18 -13.02
N ALA A 264 -3.04 15.56 -14.03
CA ALA A 264 -3.17 15.97 -15.42
C ALA A 264 -4.54 15.62 -16.03
N ARG A 265 -5.39 14.85 -15.33
CA ARG A 265 -6.73 14.50 -15.79
C ARG A 265 -7.66 15.71 -15.77
N VAL A 266 -8.52 15.82 -16.78
CA VAL A 266 -9.52 16.89 -16.91
C VAL A 266 -10.90 16.30 -16.61
N ASN A 267 -11.56 16.80 -15.56
CA ASN A 267 -12.87 16.29 -15.10
C ASN A 267 -12.87 14.76 -14.89
N GLY A 268 -11.78 14.22 -14.34
CA GLY A 268 -11.59 12.78 -14.11
C GLY A 268 -11.16 11.98 -15.34
N ASN A 269 -11.06 12.59 -16.53
CA ASN A 269 -10.70 11.90 -17.76
C ASN A 269 -9.26 12.16 -18.19
N PHE A 270 -8.62 11.13 -18.75
CA PHE A 270 -7.38 11.31 -19.50
C PHE A 270 -7.69 11.97 -20.84
N VAL A 271 -6.83 12.91 -21.23
CA VAL A 271 -6.91 13.61 -22.52
C VAL A 271 -5.59 13.45 -23.27
N ASP A 272 -5.67 13.39 -24.59
CA ASP A 272 -4.49 13.41 -25.46
C ASP A 272 -3.93 14.83 -25.62
N ASN A 273 -2.87 14.98 -26.43
CA ASN A 273 -2.22 16.27 -26.69
C ASN A 273 -3.12 17.31 -27.38
N GLU A 274 -4.22 16.88 -27.99
CA GLU A 274 -5.22 17.73 -28.64
C GLU A 274 -6.41 18.04 -27.72
N GLY A 275 -6.43 17.46 -26.51
CA GLY A 275 -7.51 17.62 -25.53
C GLY A 275 -8.67 16.64 -25.72
N ASN A 276 -8.55 15.63 -26.60
CA ASN A 276 -9.60 14.65 -26.78
C ASN A 276 -9.58 13.62 -25.65
N VAL A 277 -10.78 13.27 -25.16
CA VAL A 277 -10.95 12.32 -24.06
C VAL A 277 -10.62 10.89 -24.48
N ALA A 278 -9.98 10.15 -23.59
CA ALA A 278 -9.72 8.72 -23.72
C ALA A 278 -11.03 7.93 -23.89
N ASP A 279 -10.99 6.90 -24.74
CA ASP A 279 -12.11 5.96 -24.80
C ASP A 279 -12.22 5.15 -23.49
N VAL A 280 -13.31 4.41 -23.33
CA VAL A 280 -13.57 3.64 -22.10
C VAL A 280 -12.46 2.63 -21.80
N HIS A 281 -11.82 2.06 -22.83
CA HIS A 281 -10.72 1.10 -22.66
C HIS A 281 -9.48 1.78 -22.13
N ALA A 282 -9.02 2.85 -22.79
CA ALA A 282 -7.84 3.58 -22.37
C ALA A 282 -8.04 4.19 -20.99
N GLN A 283 -9.16 4.87 -20.75
CA GLN A 283 -9.50 5.48 -19.46
C GLN A 283 -9.42 4.47 -18.31
N ARG A 284 -10.08 3.31 -18.44
CA ARG A 284 -10.10 2.28 -17.38
C ARG A 284 -8.74 1.61 -17.19
N THR A 285 -8.01 1.40 -18.28
CA THR A 285 -6.68 0.78 -18.23
C THR A 285 -5.69 1.66 -17.48
N LEU A 286 -5.61 2.95 -17.82
CA LEU A 286 -4.73 3.90 -17.16
C LEU A 286 -5.10 4.09 -15.68
N LEU A 287 -6.40 4.23 -15.38
CA LEU A 287 -6.88 4.30 -14.00
C LEU A 287 -6.54 3.04 -13.19
N TYR A 288 -6.65 1.85 -13.78
CA TYR A 288 -6.26 0.61 -13.12
C TYR A 288 -4.77 0.64 -12.73
N LEU A 289 -3.89 1.09 -13.63
CA LEU A 289 -2.45 1.16 -13.37
C LEU A 289 -2.11 2.17 -12.27
N ILE A 290 -2.75 3.35 -12.27
CA ILE A 290 -2.58 4.34 -11.20
C ILE A 290 -3.01 3.76 -9.86
N ARG A 291 -4.24 3.24 -9.77
CA ARG A 291 -4.80 2.70 -8.53
C ARG A 291 -3.98 1.53 -8.00
N ARG A 292 -3.53 0.65 -8.89
CA ARG A 292 -2.67 -0.47 -8.50
C ARG A 292 -1.31 0.01 -7.99
N SER A 293 -0.75 1.05 -8.59
CA SER A 293 0.52 1.64 -8.16
C SER A 293 0.41 2.32 -6.79
N TYR A 294 -0.63 3.13 -6.54
CA TYR A 294 -0.90 3.66 -5.20
C TYR A 294 -1.13 2.54 -4.17
N GLY A 295 -1.83 1.46 -4.56
CA GLY A 295 -2.02 0.29 -3.71
C GLY A 295 -0.70 -0.37 -3.31
N TYR A 296 0.27 -0.46 -4.23
CA TYR A 296 1.61 -0.95 -3.89
C TYR A 296 2.38 0.01 -3.00
N ILE A 297 2.35 1.33 -3.28
CA ILE A 297 2.99 2.33 -2.42
C ILE A 297 2.45 2.22 -1.01
N TYR A 298 1.12 2.23 -0.84
CA TYR A 298 0.49 2.08 0.46
C TYR A 298 0.89 0.79 1.16
N SER A 299 0.83 -0.35 0.45
CA SER A 299 1.25 -1.64 1.01
C SER A 299 2.70 -1.61 1.48
N LEU A 300 3.59 -0.99 0.70
CA LEU A 300 5.01 -0.86 1.02
C LEU A 300 5.23 0.04 2.24
N LEU A 301 4.53 1.18 2.32
CA LEU A 301 4.60 2.11 3.45
C LEU A 301 4.14 1.47 4.78
N ILE A 302 3.12 0.63 4.75
CA ILE A 302 2.63 -0.04 5.98
C ILE A 302 3.40 -1.32 6.31
N SER A 303 4.09 -1.92 5.33
CA SER A 303 4.91 -3.12 5.52
C SER A 303 6.34 -2.81 5.92
N SER A 304 6.83 -1.60 5.62
CA SER A 304 8.13 -1.16 6.07
C SER A 304 8.09 -0.97 7.58
N GLU A 305 8.46 -2.00 8.34
CA GLU A 305 8.92 -1.80 9.70
C GLU A 305 10.17 -0.92 9.60
N PRO A 306 10.16 0.30 10.17
CA PRO A 306 11.25 1.20 9.94
C PRO A 306 12.42 0.79 10.81
N VAL A 307 13.28 -0.04 10.24
CA VAL A 307 14.68 0.00 10.62
C VAL A 307 15.20 1.33 10.10
N SER A 308 15.40 2.26 11.05
CA SER A 308 16.00 3.56 10.75
C SER A 308 17.28 3.40 9.92
N GLU A 309 17.63 4.40 9.10
CA GLU A 309 18.82 4.33 8.22
C GLU A 309 20.11 3.97 8.98
N ALA A 310 20.20 4.46 10.21
CA ALA A 310 21.22 4.12 11.19
C ALA A 310 21.42 2.61 11.40
N LEU A 311 20.33 1.84 11.38
CA LEU A 311 20.33 0.40 11.63
C LEU A 311 20.32 -0.44 10.36
N LEU A 312 20.09 0.14 9.17
CA LEU A 312 20.09 -0.60 7.90
C LEU A 312 21.39 -1.40 7.66
N PRO A 313 22.60 -0.90 7.96
CA PRO A 313 23.81 -1.69 7.81
C PRO A 313 23.80 -2.97 8.65
N VAL A 314 23.27 -2.91 9.86
CA VAL A 314 23.14 -4.07 10.77
C VAL A 314 22.07 -5.02 10.25
N TYR A 315 20.91 -4.49 9.91
CA TYR A 315 19.78 -5.27 9.41
C TYR A 315 20.10 -6.03 8.13
N ASN A 316 20.75 -5.39 7.15
CA ASN A 316 21.16 -6.04 5.90
C ASN A 316 22.20 -7.14 6.13
N GLN A 317 23.12 -6.95 7.09
CA GLN A 317 24.07 -7.99 7.47
C GLN A 317 23.35 -9.20 8.07
N LEU A 318 22.37 -8.98 8.94
CA LEU A 318 21.57 -10.05 9.54
C LEU A 318 20.68 -10.77 8.51
N GLN A 319 20.06 -10.05 7.58
CA GLN A 319 19.28 -10.67 6.50
C GLN A 319 20.14 -11.57 5.61
N THR A 320 21.33 -11.08 5.23
CA THR A 320 22.28 -11.87 4.44
C THR A 320 22.68 -13.13 5.20
N LEU A 321 23.00 -12.97 6.49
CA LEU A 321 23.41 -14.05 7.35
C LEU A 321 22.31 -15.10 7.53
N ARG A 322 21.06 -14.67 7.76
CA ARG A 322 19.88 -15.53 7.82
C ARG A 322 19.73 -16.35 6.54
N LYS A 323 19.85 -15.71 5.38
CA LYS A 323 19.74 -16.41 4.10
C LYS A 323 20.79 -17.50 3.96
N CYS A 324 22.06 -17.19 4.27
CA CYS A 324 23.12 -18.20 4.24
C CYS A 324 22.87 -19.34 5.24
N LEU A 325 22.36 -19.04 6.44
CA LEU A 325 22.04 -20.07 7.45
C LEU A 325 20.89 -20.98 7.00
N LEU A 326 19.85 -20.43 6.38
CA LEU A 326 18.75 -21.23 5.81
C LEU A 326 19.24 -22.10 4.65
N GLU A 327 20.09 -21.57 3.75
CA GLU A 327 20.69 -22.37 2.67
C GLU A 327 21.51 -23.55 3.20
N VAL A 328 22.24 -23.36 4.31
CA VAL A 328 22.96 -24.45 5.00
C VAL A 328 21.99 -25.48 5.56
N GLN A 329 20.90 -25.04 6.21
CA GLN A 329 19.88 -25.93 6.76
C GLN A 329 19.19 -26.76 5.66
N GLU A 330 18.81 -26.12 4.54
CA GLU A 330 18.19 -26.78 3.39
C GLU A 330 19.14 -27.75 2.67
N SER A 331 20.45 -27.49 2.73
CA SER A 331 21.49 -28.35 2.13
C SER A 331 21.86 -29.57 2.99
N GLY A 332 21.12 -29.83 4.07
CA GLY A 332 21.36 -30.98 4.97
C GLY A 332 22.22 -30.67 6.19
N GLY A 333 22.43 -29.38 6.52
CA GLY A 333 23.16 -28.96 7.71
C GLY A 333 24.68 -28.89 7.51
N VAL A 334 25.42 -28.97 8.62
CA VAL A 334 26.89 -28.92 8.65
C VAL A 334 27.47 -30.25 9.09
N SER A 335 28.68 -30.59 8.64
CA SER A 335 29.29 -31.91 8.95
C SER A 335 29.95 -31.96 10.33
N ASN A 336 30.26 -30.80 10.91
CA ASN A 336 30.80 -30.67 12.26
C ASN A 336 30.55 -29.25 12.79
N SER A 337 30.55 -29.10 14.12
CA SER A 337 30.24 -27.82 14.78
C SER A 337 31.19 -26.65 14.45
N ARG A 338 32.40 -26.92 13.92
CA ARG A 338 33.37 -25.85 13.60
C ARG A 338 32.98 -25.07 12.34
N GLU A 339 32.22 -25.68 11.43
CA GLU A 339 31.71 -25.01 10.23
C GLU A 339 30.73 -23.88 10.57
N LEU A 340 30.13 -23.91 11.76
CA LEU A 340 29.25 -22.84 12.26
C LEU A 340 30.01 -21.64 12.88
N TYR A 341 31.33 -21.72 13.05
CA TYR A 341 32.12 -20.67 13.70
C TYR A 341 32.11 -19.33 12.95
N PRO A 342 32.24 -19.28 11.62
CA PRO A 342 32.15 -18.01 10.89
C PRO A 342 30.82 -17.28 11.12
N TYR A 343 29.71 -18.04 11.12
CA TYR A 343 28.36 -17.50 11.40
C TYR A 343 28.24 -17.00 12.85
N SER A 344 28.69 -17.81 13.82
CA SER A 344 28.69 -17.46 15.24
C SER A 344 29.53 -16.22 15.53
N MET A 345 30.70 -16.11 14.89
CA MET A 345 31.57 -14.93 15.00
C MET A 345 30.92 -13.68 14.42
N LYS A 346 30.23 -13.81 13.28
CA LYS A 346 29.51 -12.68 12.68
C LYS A 346 28.34 -12.23 13.55
N LEU A 347 27.56 -13.16 14.13
CA LEU A 347 26.50 -12.83 15.08
C LEU A 347 27.03 -12.11 16.31
N ASN A 348 28.07 -12.66 16.94
CA ASN A 348 28.69 -12.03 18.12
C ASN A 348 29.27 -10.65 17.80
N SER A 349 29.85 -10.48 16.60
CA SER A 349 30.34 -9.16 16.16
C SER A 349 29.21 -8.14 16.03
N ILE A 350 28.01 -8.56 15.62
CA ILE A 350 26.84 -7.69 15.52
C ILE A 350 26.25 -7.42 16.91
N ASP A 351 26.12 -8.43 17.76
CA ASP A 351 25.59 -8.28 19.12
C ASP A 351 26.47 -7.35 19.98
N ASN A 352 27.80 -7.42 19.80
CA ASN A 352 28.75 -6.51 20.44
C ASN A 352 28.62 -5.03 20.04
N MET A 353 27.86 -4.71 18.99
CA MET A 353 27.54 -3.31 18.64
C MET A 353 26.46 -2.72 19.56
N ARG A 354 25.80 -3.55 20.38
CA ARG A 354 24.74 -3.12 21.28
C ARG A 354 25.30 -2.69 22.63
N VAL A 355 24.65 -1.71 23.24
CA VAL A 355 24.86 -1.30 24.64
C VAL A 355 23.53 -1.52 25.37
N ASP A 356 23.55 -2.26 26.48
CA ASP A 356 22.34 -2.62 27.25
C ASP A 356 21.21 -3.24 26.40
N GLY A 357 21.59 -4.07 25.42
CA GLY A 357 20.65 -4.75 24.53
C GLY A 357 20.06 -3.88 23.42
N LYS A 358 20.58 -2.67 23.22
CA LYS A 358 20.10 -1.71 22.21
C LYS A 358 21.24 -1.21 21.33
N PHE A 359 20.96 -1.00 20.05
CA PHE A 359 21.87 -0.30 19.15
C PHE A 359 21.70 1.21 19.31
N TYR A 360 22.80 1.96 19.32
CA TYR A 360 22.81 3.41 19.46
C TYR A 360 23.42 4.11 18.24
N VAL A 361 22.94 5.31 17.94
CA VAL A 361 23.62 6.26 17.04
C VAL A 361 23.80 7.58 17.77
N GLY A 362 25.06 7.92 18.07
CA GLY A 362 25.36 9.01 18.99
C GLY A 362 24.77 8.72 20.37
N THR A 363 23.84 9.56 20.83
CA THR A 363 23.12 9.40 22.10
C THR A 363 21.73 8.78 21.95
N ASP A 364 21.26 8.60 20.72
CA ASP A 364 19.86 8.27 20.44
C ASP A 364 19.69 6.78 20.16
N ILE A 365 18.52 6.25 20.52
CA ILE A 365 18.12 4.88 20.22
C ILE A 365 17.34 4.90 18.90
N PRO A 366 17.95 4.48 17.77
CA PRO A 366 17.26 4.41 16.48
C PRO A 366 16.02 3.52 16.51
N GLU A 367 14.98 3.89 15.76
CA GLU A 367 13.79 3.04 15.51
C GLU A 367 14.14 1.77 14.72
N GLY A 368 13.37 0.70 14.95
CA GLY A 368 13.57 -0.63 14.36
C GLY A 368 14.40 -1.60 15.19
N GLN A 369 14.68 -1.27 16.47
CA GLN A 369 15.35 -2.17 17.42
C GLN A 369 14.67 -3.53 17.52
N GLY A 370 13.34 -3.54 17.59
CA GLY A 370 12.55 -4.77 17.72
C GLY A 370 12.82 -5.72 16.56
N SER A 371 12.75 -5.21 15.33
CA SER A 371 12.97 -5.96 14.10
C SER A 371 14.41 -6.48 13.99
N VAL A 372 15.40 -5.63 14.29
CA VAL A 372 16.82 -6.05 14.29
C VAL A 372 17.10 -7.08 15.38
N ASN A 373 16.53 -6.91 16.58
CA ASN A 373 16.69 -7.85 17.69
C ASN A 373 15.99 -9.18 17.44
N ALA A 374 14.80 -9.17 16.83
CA ALA A 374 14.09 -10.38 16.45
C ALA A 374 14.86 -11.14 15.37
N LEU A 375 15.38 -10.45 14.35
CA LEU A 375 16.18 -11.06 13.30
C LEU A 375 17.52 -11.61 13.82
N LEU A 376 18.16 -10.90 14.76
CA LEU A 376 19.37 -11.36 15.44
C LEU A 376 19.08 -12.63 16.26
N ALA A 377 17.99 -12.65 17.02
CA ALA A 377 17.55 -13.82 17.77
C ALA A 377 17.25 -15.01 16.86
N GLU A 378 16.50 -14.80 15.77
CA GLU A 378 16.21 -15.84 14.77
C GLU A 378 17.50 -16.45 14.21
N CYS A 379 18.52 -15.64 13.89
CA CYS A 379 19.79 -16.17 13.41
C CYS A 379 20.54 -16.99 14.48
N TYR A 380 20.49 -16.58 15.75
CA TYR A 380 21.04 -17.39 16.85
C TYR A 380 20.29 -18.71 17.02
N ASP A 381 18.97 -18.71 16.90
CA ASP A 381 18.13 -19.90 16.99
C ASP A 381 18.49 -20.89 15.88
N ILE A 382 18.59 -20.44 14.62
CA ILE A 382 19.00 -21.31 13.49
C ILE A 382 20.40 -21.91 13.72
N VAL A 383 21.37 -21.11 14.20
CA VAL A 383 22.72 -21.63 14.52
C VAL A 383 22.67 -22.66 15.64
N TRP A 384 21.82 -22.46 16.65
CA TRP A 384 21.66 -23.40 17.76
C TRP A 384 21.04 -24.72 17.29
N GLU A 385 19.99 -24.65 16.46
CA GLU A 385 19.36 -25.83 15.85
C GLU A 385 20.34 -26.64 14.99
N LEU A 386 21.09 -25.96 14.11
CA LEU A 386 22.13 -26.61 13.30
C LEU A 386 23.20 -27.28 14.15
N ARG A 387 23.60 -26.66 15.25
CA ARG A 387 24.59 -27.25 16.18
C ARG A 387 24.02 -28.46 16.93
N ALA A 388 22.76 -28.39 17.36
CA ALA A 388 22.09 -29.50 18.03
C ALA A 388 22.01 -30.72 17.10
N ALA A 389 21.66 -30.51 15.82
CA ALA A 389 21.60 -31.57 14.81
C ALA A 389 22.93 -32.33 14.66
N VAL A 390 24.06 -31.61 14.58
CA VAL A 390 25.40 -32.24 14.54
C VAL A 390 25.68 -33.07 15.79
N THR A 391 25.31 -32.54 16.96
CA THR A 391 25.60 -33.19 18.24
C THR A 391 24.79 -34.49 18.40
N ASP A 392 23.61 -34.56 17.81
CA ASP A 392 22.79 -35.77 17.81
C ASP A 392 23.28 -36.79 16.77
N GLU A 393 23.72 -36.35 15.60
CA GLU A 393 24.37 -37.22 14.60
C GLU A 393 25.67 -37.85 15.16
N GLU A 394 26.52 -37.07 15.82
CA GLU A 394 27.74 -37.54 16.49
C GLU A 394 27.49 -38.53 17.64
N LYS A 395 26.28 -38.55 18.24
CA LYS A 395 25.89 -39.52 19.27
C LYS A 395 25.29 -40.81 18.70
N THR A 396 24.74 -40.74 17.49
CA THR A 396 24.11 -41.88 16.80
C THR A 396 25.07 -42.62 15.85
N ALA A 397 26.18 -42.02 15.48
CA ALA A 397 27.32 -42.67 14.81
C ALA A 397 28.26 -43.32 15.82
#